data_AF-A0A8C2UJ78-F1
#
_entry.id   AF-A0A8C2UJ78-F1
#
_cell.length_a   1.000
_cell.length_b   1.000
_cell.length_c   1.000
_cell.angle_alpha   90.00
_cell.angle_beta   90.00
_cell.angle_gamma   90.00
#
_symmetry.space_group_name_H-M   'P 1'
#
loop_
_entity.id
_entity.type
_entity.pdbx_description
1 polymer ?
#
loop_
_entity_poly.entity_id
_entity_poly.type
_entity_poly.pdbx_seq_one_letter_code
_entity_poly.pdbx_strand_id
1 'polypeptide(L)'
;MDKNLEDEQFTGVIKFMPPLYKQRYEFVKDLVRKYKPKRVADLGCADCTLLWMLKFCSCIEVLAGLDICATVMKEKMHRLTPLPADYLDPSERSLTVTLHQGSVAHKDSCMLGFDLVTCIELIEHLQEAEVEKFPEVVFGFMAPSMVVISTPNAEFNTLLPGVTIFRHPDHKFEWDRAQFQSWAQDTAKRYDYSVEFTGVGNPPAGMEDVGFCTQIGVFVKKYPQTREPVKCEKPNEAAYKTVSTLSFI
;
A
#
# COMPACT_ATOMS: atom_id res chain seq x y z
N MET A 1 -3.19 49.43 13.49
CA MET A 1 -2.02 49.31 14.39
C MET A 1 -2.02 47.89 14.88
N ASP A 2 -1.04 47.18 14.33
CA ASP A 2 -0.79 45.76 14.38
C ASP A 2 -0.74 45.20 15.80
N LYS A 3 -1.38 44.04 15.98
CA LYS A 3 -0.87 43.05 16.93
C LYS A 3 -0.61 41.79 16.14
N ASN A 4 0.66 41.65 15.80
CA ASN A 4 1.28 40.45 15.26
C ASN A 4 0.80 39.24 16.06
N LEU A 5 0.08 38.34 15.40
CA LEU A 5 -0.02 36.95 15.83
C LEU A 5 1.38 36.39 15.63
N GLU A 6 2.07 36.15 16.74
CA GLU A 6 3.39 35.53 16.75
C GLU A 6 3.27 34.16 16.08
N ASP A 7 3.96 33.99 14.96
CA ASP A 7 4.30 32.69 14.40
C ASP A 7 5.13 31.95 15.47
N GLU A 8 4.47 31.16 16.31
CA GLU A 8 5.15 30.18 17.16
C GLU A 8 5.83 29.17 16.23
N GLN A 9 7.09 29.43 15.89
CA GLN A 9 7.96 28.47 15.22
C GLN A 9 8.07 27.23 16.10
N PHE A 10 7.38 26.17 15.69
CA PHE A 10 7.50 24.86 16.31
C PHE A 10 8.96 24.37 16.18
N THR A 11 9.70 24.41 17.29
CA THR A 11 11.10 23.97 17.38
C THR A 11 11.24 22.51 17.81
N GLY A 12 10.13 21.78 17.92
CA GLY A 12 10.10 20.37 18.32
C GLY A 12 10.47 19.43 17.18
N VAL A 13 11.27 18.40 17.48
CA VAL A 13 11.43 17.27 16.56
C VAL A 13 10.12 16.48 16.53
N ILE A 14 9.43 16.45 15.39
CA ILE A 14 8.21 15.65 15.24
C ILE A 14 8.54 14.18 15.45
N LYS A 15 7.86 13.57 16.44
CA LYS A 15 7.98 12.15 16.74
C LYS A 15 6.61 11.50 16.77
N PHE A 16 6.41 10.53 15.90
CA PHE A 16 5.19 9.73 15.87
C PHE A 16 5.29 8.57 16.88
N MET A 17 4.26 8.44 17.72
CA MET A 17 4.10 7.31 18.65
C MET A 17 2.74 6.65 18.42
N PRO A 18 2.68 5.41 17.87
CA PRO A 18 3.81 4.59 17.41
C PRO A 18 4.49 5.18 16.15
N PRO A 19 5.68 4.68 15.75
CA PRO A 19 6.36 5.12 14.52
C PRO A 19 5.44 5.08 13.30
N LEU A 20 5.62 6.03 12.37
CA LEU A 20 4.68 6.26 11.26
C LEU A 20 4.45 5.00 10.40
N TYR A 21 5.50 4.24 10.09
CA TYR A 21 5.36 3.00 9.33
C TYR A 21 4.46 1.96 10.04
N LYS A 22 4.49 1.90 11.38
CA LYS A 22 3.58 1.04 12.15
C LYS A 22 2.15 1.53 12.08
N GLN A 23 1.92 2.84 12.09
CA GLN A 23 0.58 3.40 11.92
C GLN A 23 -0.02 3.02 10.57
N ARG A 24 0.77 3.09 9.49
CA ARG A 24 0.34 2.65 8.15
C ARG A 24 -0.05 1.17 8.12
N TYR A 25 0.76 0.31 8.72
CA TYR A 25 0.46 -1.13 8.75
C TYR A 25 -0.74 -1.47 9.64
N GLU A 26 -0.91 -0.78 10.77
CA GLU A 26 -2.10 -0.96 11.61
C GLU A 26 -3.37 -0.48 10.89
N PHE A 27 -3.30 0.63 10.14
CA PHE A 27 -4.40 1.08 9.30
C PHE A 27 -4.86 0.00 8.29
N VAL A 28 -3.91 -0.63 7.58
CA VAL A 28 -4.23 -1.75 6.68
C VAL A 28 -4.82 -2.93 7.44
N LYS A 29 -4.25 -3.27 8.60
CA LYS A 29 -4.72 -4.36 9.44
C LYS A 29 -6.15 -4.14 9.94
N ASP A 30 -6.52 -2.90 10.26
CA ASP A 30 -7.89 -2.53 10.64
C ASP A 30 -8.87 -2.69 9.49
N LEU A 31 -8.47 -2.35 8.25
CA LEU A 31 -9.27 -2.64 7.06
C LEU A 31 -9.44 -4.15 6.86
N VAL A 32 -8.37 -4.95 7.04
CA VAL A 32 -8.45 -6.42 6.96
C VAL A 32 -9.39 -6.97 8.03
N ARG A 33 -9.33 -6.49 9.28
CA ARG A 33 -10.27 -6.89 10.34
C ARG A 33 -11.72 -6.56 10.02
N LYS A 34 -11.95 -5.38 9.42
CA LYS A 34 -13.29 -4.87 9.07
C LYS A 34 -13.91 -5.64 7.90
N TYR A 35 -13.15 -5.82 6.82
CA TYR A 35 -13.68 -6.36 5.55
C TYR A 35 -13.38 -7.84 5.32
N LYS A 36 -12.50 -8.43 6.13
CA LYS A 36 -12.15 -9.86 6.11
C LYS A 36 -11.82 -10.40 4.70
N PRO A 37 -10.91 -9.76 3.94
CA PRO A 37 -10.50 -10.26 2.63
C PRO A 37 -9.83 -11.63 2.77
N LYS A 38 -10.04 -12.50 1.78
CA LYS A 38 -9.42 -13.83 1.70
C LYS A 38 -8.11 -13.77 0.91
N ARG A 39 -8.03 -12.93 -0.12
CA ARG A 39 -6.86 -12.82 -0.99
C ARG A 39 -6.31 -11.40 -0.90
N VAL A 40 -5.12 -11.24 -0.33
CA VAL A 40 -4.46 -9.93 -0.14
C VAL A 40 -3.10 -9.88 -0.84
N ALA A 41 -2.88 -8.87 -1.67
CA ALA A 41 -1.60 -8.62 -2.31
C ALA A 41 -1.00 -7.29 -1.82
N ASP A 42 0.30 -7.30 -1.53
CA ASP A 42 1.07 -6.12 -1.16
C ASP A 42 2.09 -5.81 -2.27
N LEU A 43 1.88 -4.69 -2.97
CA LEU A 43 2.74 -4.23 -4.05
C LEU A 43 3.75 -3.22 -3.50
N GLY A 44 5.03 -3.47 -3.70
CA GLY A 44 6.11 -2.79 -2.98
C GLY A 44 6.33 -3.38 -1.58
N CYS A 45 6.29 -4.71 -1.45
CA CYS A 45 6.26 -5.36 -0.14
C CYS A 45 7.60 -5.31 0.62
N ALA A 46 8.69 -4.87 -0.02
CA ALA A 46 10.00 -4.63 0.56
C ALA A 46 10.46 -5.74 1.52
N ASP A 47 10.54 -5.43 2.82
CA ASP A 47 11.05 -6.30 3.88
C ASP A 47 10.00 -7.30 4.41
N CYS A 48 8.84 -7.38 3.75
CA CYS A 48 7.71 -8.23 4.04
C CYS A 48 7.07 -8.01 5.42
N THR A 49 7.32 -6.87 6.10
CA THR A 49 6.78 -6.63 7.44
C THR A 49 5.24 -6.59 7.44
N LEU A 50 4.61 -5.96 6.45
CA LEU A 50 3.15 -5.93 6.36
C LEU A 50 2.58 -7.34 6.14
N LEU A 51 3.13 -8.10 5.19
CA LEU A 51 2.76 -9.51 4.96
C LEU A 51 2.90 -10.36 6.23
N TRP A 52 4.00 -10.18 6.98
CA TRP A 52 4.20 -10.85 8.25
C TRP A 52 3.14 -10.48 9.29
N MET A 53 2.72 -9.22 9.37
CA MET A 53 1.62 -8.81 10.26
C MET A 53 0.28 -9.41 9.85
N LEU A 54 0.01 -9.46 8.53
CA LEU A 54 -1.25 -9.95 7.99
C LEU A 54 -1.38 -11.49 8.03
N LYS A 55 -0.27 -12.24 8.03
CA LYS A 55 -0.31 -13.71 8.08
C LYS A 55 -1.06 -14.24 9.29
N PHE A 56 -1.14 -13.48 10.38
CA PHE A 56 -1.86 -13.86 11.60
C PHE A 56 -3.37 -13.52 11.56
N CYS A 57 -3.86 -12.86 10.52
CA CYS A 57 -5.28 -12.56 10.36
C CYS A 57 -6.00 -13.77 9.75
N SER A 58 -6.80 -14.48 10.54
CA SER A 58 -7.42 -15.77 10.19
C SER A 58 -8.35 -15.75 8.98
N CYS A 59 -8.88 -14.59 8.57
CA CYS A 59 -9.74 -14.49 7.38
C CYS A 59 -9.01 -14.66 6.05
N ILE A 60 -7.68 -14.45 6.03
CA ILE A 60 -6.88 -14.52 4.81
C ILE A 60 -6.64 -15.99 4.41
N GLU A 61 -6.54 -16.30 3.13
CA GLU A 61 -6.24 -17.64 2.60
C GLU A 61 -5.03 -17.55 1.65
N VAL A 62 -4.86 -16.39 0.99
CA VAL A 62 -3.74 -16.12 0.09
C VAL A 62 -3.14 -14.75 0.39
N LEU A 63 -1.82 -14.73 0.62
CA LEU A 63 -0.99 -13.55 0.64
C LEU A 63 -0.04 -13.55 -0.57
N ALA A 64 0.07 -12.42 -1.25
CA ALA A 64 1.08 -12.20 -2.26
C ALA A 64 1.89 -10.94 -1.95
N GLY A 65 3.21 -11.01 -2.15
CA GLY A 65 4.10 -9.86 -2.16
C GLY A 65 4.70 -9.66 -3.54
N LEU A 66 4.75 -8.41 -4.02
CA LEU A 66 5.46 -8.03 -5.24
C LEU A 66 6.49 -6.96 -4.92
N ASP A 67 7.72 -7.13 -5.36
CA ASP A 67 8.74 -6.09 -5.26
C ASP A 67 9.77 -6.21 -6.41
N ILE A 68 10.36 -5.08 -6.82
CA ILE A 68 11.44 -5.07 -7.81
C ILE A 68 12.73 -5.69 -7.25
N CYS A 69 12.95 -5.56 -5.93
CA CYS A 69 14.17 -5.97 -5.24
C CYS A 69 14.00 -7.33 -4.54
N ALA A 70 14.34 -8.41 -5.25
CA ALA A 70 14.32 -9.75 -4.67
C ALA A 70 15.27 -9.94 -3.49
N THR A 71 16.35 -9.16 -3.39
CA THR A 71 17.34 -9.28 -2.31
C THR A 71 16.72 -8.97 -0.96
N VAL A 72 16.00 -7.84 -0.84
CA VAL A 72 15.36 -7.41 0.42
C VAL A 72 14.31 -8.44 0.87
N MET A 73 13.50 -8.94 -0.06
CA MET A 73 12.54 -10.00 0.22
C MET A 73 13.23 -11.28 0.73
N LYS A 74 14.33 -11.71 0.08
CA LYS A 74 15.04 -12.94 0.45
C LYS A 74 15.66 -12.88 1.84
N GLU A 75 16.17 -11.73 2.24
CA GLU A 75 16.75 -11.54 3.57
C GLU A 75 15.71 -11.70 4.70
N LYS A 76 14.44 -11.37 4.43
CA LYS A 76 13.38 -11.32 5.45
C LYS A 76 12.30 -12.38 5.30
N MET A 77 12.31 -13.17 4.22
CA MET A 77 11.29 -14.20 3.97
C MET A 77 11.18 -15.24 5.09
N HIS A 78 12.25 -15.46 5.87
CA HIS A 78 12.25 -16.36 7.04
C HIS A 78 11.19 -15.95 8.08
N ARG A 79 10.78 -14.69 8.13
CA ARG A 79 9.68 -14.23 9.00
C ARG A 79 8.33 -14.80 8.57
N LEU A 80 8.18 -15.10 7.29
CA LEU A 80 6.95 -15.61 6.70
C LEU A 80 6.83 -17.13 6.81
N THR A 81 7.82 -17.86 7.34
CA THR A 81 7.69 -19.32 7.49
C THR A 81 6.67 -19.67 8.59
N PRO A 82 6.10 -20.88 8.56
CA PRO A 82 5.37 -21.43 9.69
C PRO A 82 6.19 -21.38 10.98
N LEU A 83 5.55 -20.98 12.06
CA LEU A 83 6.11 -21.01 13.41
C LEU A 83 6.01 -22.45 13.95
N PRO A 84 6.87 -22.84 14.91
CA PRO A 84 6.75 -24.15 15.58
C PRO A 84 5.34 -24.39 16.17
N ALA A 85 4.68 -23.33 16.65
CA ALA A 85 3.31 -23.40 17.16
C ALA A 85 2.29 -23.82 16.10
N ASP A 86 2.49 -23.43 14.83
CA ASP A 86 1.58 -23.78 13.72
C ASP A 86 1.57 -25.29 13.45
N TYR A 87 2.64 -26.02 13.82
CA TYR A 87 2.71 -27.48 13.71
C TYR A 87 2.12 -28.21 14.93
N LEU A 88 2.11 -27.54 16.10
CA LEU A 88 1.59 -28.11 17.35
C LEU A 88 0.08 -27.97 17.45
N ASP A 89 -0.47 -26.89 16.89
CA ASP A 89 -1.90 -26.60 16.83
C ASP A 89 -2.26 -26.14 15.40
N PRO A 90 -2.33 -27.07 14.44
CA PRO A 90 -2.58 -26.75 13.05
C PRO A 90 -3.97 -26.12 12.90
N SER A 91 -4.00 -24.96 12.25
CA SER A 91 -5.25 -24.28 11.95
C SER A 91 -6.06 -25.07 10.92
N GLU A 92 -7.39 -25.11 11.05
CA GLU A 92 -8.25 -25.63 9.98
C GLU A 92 -8.17 -24.80 8.69
N ARG A 93 -7.60 -23.59 8.74
CA ARG A 93 -7.39 -22.76 7.56
C ARG A 93 -6.07 -23.13 6.87
N SER A 94 -6.12 -23.21 5.55
CA SER A 94 -4.91 -23.15 4.72
C SER A 94 -4.51 -21.70 4.44
N LEU A 95 -3.22 -21.39 4.57
CA LEU A 95 -2.64 -20.12 4.13
C LEU A 95 -1.56 -20.39 3.09
N THR A 96 -1.62 -19.69 1.96
CA THR A 96 -0.51 -19.63 1.00
C THR A 96 0.09 -18.23 0.98
N VAL A 97 1.42 -18.14 1.07
CA VAL A 97 2.17 -16.89 0.95
C VAL A 97 3.14 -17.01 -0.21
N THR A 98 3.00 -16.17 -1.23
CA THR A 98 3.88 -16.17 -2.41
C THR A 98 4.57 -14.81 -2.56
N LEU A 99 5.87 -14.83 -2.82
CA LEU A 99 6.67 -13.64 -3.11
C LEU A 99 7.09 -13.64 -4.58
N HIS A 100 6.89 -12.52 -5.26
CA HIS A 100 7.17 -12.31 -6.67
C HIS A 100 8.14 -11.16 -6.87
N GLN A 101 9.13 -11.36 -7.72
CA GLN A 101 9.98 -10.30 -8.23
C GLN A 101 9.40 -9.76 -9.55
N GLY A 102 9.11 -8.46 -9.60
CA GLY A 102 8.56 -7.81 -10.80
C GLY A 102 8.24 -6.34 -10.55
N SER A 103 7.83 -5.63 -11.62
CA SER A 103 7.38 -4.24 -11.54
C SER A 103 5.86 -4.15 -11.54
N VAL A 104 5.32 -3.23 -10.74
CA VAL A 104 3.89 -2.88 -10.71
C VAL A 104 3.40 -2.26 -12.02
N ALA A 105 4.31 -1.86 -12.92
CA ALA A 105 3.98 -1.38 -14.25
C ALA A 105 3.71 -2.52 -15.25
N HIS A 106 3.92 -3.78 -14.87
CA HIS A 106 3.68 -4.94 -15.73
C HIS A 106 2.46 -5.75 -15.27
N LYS A 107 1.69 -6.28 -16.21
CA LYS A 107 0.55 -7.17 -15.95
C LYS A 107 1.06 -8.60 -15.79
N ASP A 108 0.60 -9.29 -14.75
CA ASP A 108 0.83 -10.73 -14.60
C ASP A 108 -0.45 -11.40 -14.06
N SER A 109 -0.85 -12.49 -14.71
CA SER A 109 -2.07 -13.22 -14.37
C SER A 109 -2.11 -13.76 -12.92
N CYS A 110 -0.94 -13.93 -12.26
CA CYS A 110 -0.89 -14.35 -10.86
C CYS A 110 -1.50 -13.33 -9.89
N MET A 111 -1.64 -12.06 -10.31
CA MET A 111 -2.24 -10.98 -9.52
C MET A 111 -3.74 -10.77 -9.74
N LEU A 112 -4.40 -11.69 -10.45
CA LEU A 112 -5.86 -11.64 -10.66
C LEU A 112 -6.62 -12.20 -9.45
N GLY A 113 -7.83 -11.65 -9.23
CA GLY A 113 -8.78 -12.18 -8.25
C GLY A 113 -8.39 -11.93 -6.79
N PHE A 114 -7.64 -10.86 -6.52
CA PHE A 114 -7.39 -10.40 -5.14
C PHE A 114 -8.58 -9.58 -4.61
N ASP A 115 -8.88 -9.73 -3.32
CA ASP A 115 -9.93 -8.95 -2.66
C ASP A 115 -9.40 -7.58 -2.24
N LEU A 116 -8.17 -7.55 -1.74
CA LEU A 116 -7.48 -6.34 -1.29
C LEU A 116 -6.09 -6.26 -1.91
N VAL A 117 -5.76 -5.11 -2.48
CA VAL A 117 -4.41 -4.77 -2.93
C VAL A 117 -3.91 -3.57 -2.13
N THR A 118 -2.71 -3.66 -1.57
CA THR A 118 -2.05 -2.57 -0.84
C THR A 118 -0.85 -2.05 -1.62
N CYS A 119 -0.67 -0.73 -1.62
CA CYS A 119 0.46 -0.02 -2.23
C CYS A 119 0.90 1.05 -1.23
N ILE A 120 1.68 0.66 -0.24
CA ILE A 120 2.01 1.49 0.93
C ILE A 120 3.38 2.14 0.71
N GLU A 121 3.40 3.47 0.53
CA GLU A 121 4.62 4.24 0.24
C GLU A 121 5.35 3.69 -1.01
N LEU A 122 4.60 3.55 -2.11
CA LEU A 122 5.10 2.95 -3.35
C LEU A 122 5.16 3.96 -4.49
N ILE A 123 4.06 4.69 -4.71
CA ILE A 123 3.86 5.42 -5.97
C ILE A 123 4.92 6.51 -6.17
N GLU A 124 5.41 7.11 -5.09
CA GLU A 124 6.47 8.12 -5.08
C GLU A 124 7.83 7.60 -5.56
N HIS A 125 8.04 6.28 -5.61
CA HIS A 125 9.24 5.66 -6.14
C HIS A 125 9.15 5.35 -7.64
N LEU A 126 7.95 5.44 -8.22
CA LEU A 126 7.72 5.12 -9.62
C LEU A 126 8.21 6.25 -10.53
N GLN A 127 8.79 5.88 -11.67
CA GLN A 127 9.06 6.82 -12.75
C GLN A 127 7.74 7.32 -13.35
N GLU A 128 7.74 8.49 -13.99
CA GLU A 128 6.54 9.09 -14.59
C GLU A 128 5.80 8.13 -15.52
N ALA A 129 6.52 7.44 -16.41
CA ALA A 129 5.95 6.44 -17.32
C ALA A 129 5.37 5.19 -16.61
N GLU A 130 5.81 4.90 -15.38
CA GLU A 130 5.26 3.82 -14.55
C GLU A 130 4.02 4.29 -13.79
N VAL A 131 4.00 5.53 -13.31
CA VAL A 131 2.82 6.17 -12.69
C VAL A 131 1.65 6.20 -13.68
N GLU A 132 1.90 6.48 -14.96
CA GLU A 132 0.86 6.46 -15.99
C GLU A 132 0.24 5.07 -16.21
N LYS A 133 1.06 4.01 -16.13
CA LYS A 133 0.61 2.62 -16.33
C LYS A 133 -0.03 2.02 -15.10
N PHE A 134 0.38 2.45 -13.91
CA PHE A 134 -0.03 1.89 -12.63
C PHE A 134 -1.56 1.77 -12.48
N PRO A 135 -2.38 2.80 -12.79
CA PRO A 135 -3.83 2.70 -12.71
C PRO A 135 -4.42 1.59 -13.59
N GLU A 136 -3.91 1.42 -14.81
CA GLU A 136 -4.39 0.39 -15.74
C GLU A 136 -4.06 -1.02 -15.22
N VAL A 137 -2.88 -1.21 -14.65
CA VAL A 137 -2.47 -2.51 -14.10
C VAL A 137 -3.28 -2.85 -12.85
N VAL A 138 -3.36 -1.94 -11.88
CA VAL A 138 -4.00 -2.23 -10.59
C VAL A 138 -5.53 -2.18 -10.67
N PHE A 139 -6.10 -1.11 -11.20
CA PHE A 139 -7.55 -0.91 -11.19
C PHE A 139 -8.24 -1.54 -12.41
N GLY A 140 -7.55 -1.58 -13.55
CA GLY A 140 -8.07 -2.15 -14.80
C GLY A 140 -7.86 -3.66 -14.91
N PHE A 141 -6.61 -4.13 -14.79
CA PHE A 141 -6.25 -5.53 -15.00
C PHE A 141 -6.44 -6.39 -13.74
N MET A 142 -5.80 -6.05 -12.61
CA MET A 142 -5.97 -6.79 -11.34
C MET A 142 -7.40 -6.65 -10.82
N ALA A 143 -7.95 -5.44 -10.92
CA ALA A 143 -9.33 -5.06 -10.62
C ALA A 143 -9.90 -5.62 -9.28
N PRO A 144 -9.17 -5.48 -8.16
CA PRO A 144 -9.56 -6.04 -6.86
C PRO A 144 -10.82 -5.38 -6.30
N SER A 145 -11.42 -5.98 -5.26
CA SER A 145 -12.58 -5.36 -4.59
C SER A 145 -12.22 -4.07 -3.86
N MET A 146 -11.00 -4.00 -3.31
CA MET A 146 -10.46 -2.86 -2.59
C MET A 146 -8.99 -2.61 -2.94
N VAL A 147 -8.60 -1.34 -3.06
CA VAL A 147 -7.20 -0.90 -3.17
C VAL A 147 -6.91 0.11 -2.07
N VAL A 148 -5.77 -0.01 -1.40
CA VAL A 148 -5.29 0.98 -0.42
C VAL A 148 -3.96 1.51 -0.91
N ILE A 149 -3.90 2.82 -1.15
CA ILE A 149 -2.69 3.50 -1.59
C ILE A 149 -2.30 4.51 -0.52
N SER A 150 -1.04 4.48 -0.09
CA SER A 150 -0.46 5.56 0.72
C SER A 150 0.72 6.21 0.00
N THR A 151 0.91 7.49 0.27
CA THR A 151 2.08 8.24 -0.18
C THR A 151 2.34 9.40 0.80
N PRO A 152 3.58 9.94 0.88
CA PRO A 152 3.86 11.15 1.63
C PRO A 152 2.97 12.33 1.22
N ASN A 153 2.61 13.17 2.20
CA ASN A 153 2.01 14.48 1.95
C ASN A 153 3.08 15.57 1.97
N ALA A 154 3.37 16.17 0.82
CA ALA A 154 4.40 17.20 0.69
C ALA A 154 4.15 18.43 1.58
N GLU A 155 2.89 18.77 1.87
CA GLU A 155 2.54 19.94 2.70
C GLU A 155 3.06 19.78 4.15
N PHE A 156 3.14 18.53 4.63
CA PHE A 156 3.65 18.22 5.97
C PHE A 156 5.19 18.37 6.07
N ASN A 157 5.91 18.41 4.94
CA ASN A 157 7.39 18.45 4.93
C ASN A 157 7.94 19.68 5.63
N THR A 158 7.20 20.78 5.62
CA THR A 158 7.52 22.03 6.31
C THR A 158 7.77 21.83 7.81
N LEU A 159 7.19 20.78 8.39
CA LEU A 159 7.30 20.45 9.81
C LEU A 159 8.40 19.42 10.11
N LEU A 160 9.04 18.85 9.07
CA LEU A 160 10.04 17.80 9.22
C LEU A 160 11.46 18.38 9.11
N PRO A 161 12.32 18.18 10.13
CA PRO A 161 13.67 18.72 10.09
C PRO A 161 14.51 18.04 9.01
N GLY A 162 15.25 18.83 8.24
CA GLY A 162 16.21 18.35 7.25
C GLY A 162 15.63 17.94 5.89
N VAL A 163 14.32 18.14 5.66
CA VAL A 163 13.70 17.94 4.35
C VAL A 163 13.91 19.19 3.50
N THR A 164 14.53 19.04 2.34
CA THR A 164 14.81 20.15 1.39
C THR A 164 13.86 20.15 0.20
N ILE A 165 13.62 18.98 -0.39
CA ILE A 165 12.72 18.81 -1.54
C ILE A 165 11.80 17.61 -1.25
N PHE A 166 12.40 16.42 -1.07
CA PHE A 166 11.70 15.19 -0.71
C PHE A 166 12.25 14.62 0.60
N ARG A 167 11.42 13.86 1.32
CA ARG A 167 11.74 13.16 2.57
C ARG A 167 12.79 12.06 2.38
N HIS A 168 12.90 11.52 1.17
CA HIS A 168 13.85 10.47 0.84
C HIS A 168 14.50 10.73 -0.52
N PRO A 169 15.82 10.51 -0.66
CA PRO A 169 16.55 10.78 -1.91
C PRO A 169 16.09 9.92 -3.10
N ASP A 170 15.42 8.79 -2.83
CA ASP A 170 14.91 7.91 -3.89
C ASP A 170 13.50 8.30 -4.37
N HIS A 171 12.80 9.23 -3.72
CA HIS A 171 11.50 9.68 -4.23
C HIS A 171 11.67 10.42 -5.56
N LYS A 172 10.78 10.14 -6.50
CA LYS A 172 10.70 10.80 -7.82
C LYS A 172 9.80 12.02 -7.77
N PHE A 173 8.82 12.00 -6.88
CA PHE A 173 7.91 13.10 -6.58
C PHE A 173 7.37 12.97 -5.14
N GLU A 174 6.84 14.04 -4.60
CA GLU A 174 5.96 14.00 -3.43
C GLU A 174 4.78 14.91 -3.69
N TRP A 175 3.57 14.35 -3.64
CA TRP A 175 2.35 15.10 -3.93
C TRP A 175 1.84 15.83 -2.70
N ASP A 176 1.31 17.03 -2.92
CA ASP A 176 0.40 17.67 -1.96
C ASP A 176 -0.97 16.94 -1.94
N ARG A 177 -1.88 17.39 -1.08
CA ARG A 177 -3.20 16.76 -0.95
C ARG A 177 -4.04 16.93 -2.21
N ALA A 178 -3.96 18.08 -2.87
CA ALA A 178 -4.76 18.38 -4.05
C ALA A 178 -4.33 17.50 -5.25
N GLN A 179 -3.02 17.36 -5.46
CA GLN A 179 -2.42 16.51 -6.49
C GLN A 179 -2.81 15.04 -6.29
N PHE A 180 -2.66 14.51 -5.07
CA PHE A 180 -3.05 13.13 -4.77
C PHE A 180 -4.55 12.91 -4.94
N GLN A 181 -5.38 13.84 -4.44
CA GLN A 181 -6.84 13.73 -4.55
C GLN A 181 -7.31 13.80 -6.00
N SER A 182 -6.76 14.71 -6.81
CA SER A 182 -7.10 14.81 -8.23
C SER A 182 -6.78 13.52 -8.98
N TRP A 183 -5.55 13.02 -8.83
CA TRP A 183 -5.13 11.77 -9.45
C TRP A 183 -5.99 10.57 -9.01
N ALA A 184 -6.28 10.48 -7.72
CA ALA A 184 -7.08 9.40 -7.15
C ALA A 184 -8.54 9.47 -7.61
N GLN A 185 -9.15 10.65 -7.65
CA GLN A 185 -10.52 10.83 -8.15
C GLN A 185 -10.64 10.48 -9.63
N ASP A 186 -9.68 10.91 -10.46
CA ASP A 186 -9.64 10.58 -11.88
C ASP A 186 -9.48 9.08 -12.11
N THR A 187 -8.59 8.43 -11.35
CA THR A 187 -8.40 6.97 -11.36
C THR A 187 -9.69 6.25 -10.95
N ALA A 188 -10.29 6.65 -9.83
CA ALA A 188 -11.52 6.05 -9.32
C ALA A 188 -12.67 6.17 -10.33
N LYS A 189 -12.81 7.34 -10.97
CA LYS A 189 -13.80 7.57 -12.02
C LYS A 189 -13.55 6.71 -13.26
N ARG A 190 -12.30 6.58 -13.70
CA ARG A 190 -11.92 5.83 -14.90
C ARG A 190 -12.20 4.32 -14.79
N TYR A 191 -12.04 3.75 -13.59
CA TYR A 191 -12.10 2.30 -13.37
C TYR A 191 -13.30 1.84 -12.51
N ASP A 192 -14.30 2.69 -12.31
CA ASP A 192 -15.53 2.38 -11.54
C ASP A 192 -15.31 2.06 -10.05
N TYR A 193 -14.42 2.82 -9.39
CA TYR A 193 -14.24 2.80 -7.94
C TYR A 193 -14.84 4.06 -7.30
N SER A 194 -15.15 3.98 -6.02
CA SER A 194 -15.22 5.13 -5.10
C SER A 194 -13.88 5.27 -4.39
N VAL A 195 -13.52 6.47 -3.99
CA VAL A 195 -12.32 6.72 -3.17
C VAL A 195 -12.69 7.53 -1.93
N GLU A 196 -12.18 7.10 -0.78
CA GLU A 196 -12.22 7.83 0.49
C GLU A 196 -10.79 8.26 0.85
N PHE A 197 -10.64 9.51 1.27
CA PHE A 197 -9.35 10.08 1.65
C PHE A 197 -9.20 10.14 3.17
N THR A 198 -8.05 9.68 3.65
CA THR A 198 -7.67 9.70 5.05
C THR A 198 -6.15 9.74 5.17
N GLY A 199 -5.58 9.45 6.34
CA GLY A 199 -4.14 9.41 6.51
C GLY A 199 -3.72 8.96 7.90
N VAL A 200 -2.42 8.94 8.12
CA VAL A 200 -1.80 8.65 9.43
C VAL A 200 -0.67 9.64 9.73
N GLY A 201 -0.30 9.73 11.00
CA GLY A 201 0.62 10.75 11.48
C GLY A 201 -0.05 12.11 11.57
N ASN A 202 -0.88 12.31 12.59
CA ASN A 202 -1.50 13.60 12.87
C ASN A 202 -0.43 14.69 13.04
N PRO A 203 -0.71 15.92 12.57
CA PRO A 203 0.14 17.05 12.86
C PRO A 203 0.13 17.37 14.36
N PRO A 204 1.16 18.07 14.87
CA PRO A 204 1.12 18.67 16.20
C PRO A 204 -0.09 19.60 16.36
N ALA A 205 -0.54 19.79 17.60
CA ALA A 205 -1.64 20.70 17.90
C ALA A 205 -1.31 22.12 17.43
N GLY A 206 -2.27 22.79 16.77
CA GLY A 206 -2.10 24.12 16.18
C GLY A 206 -1.53 24.13 14.76
N MET A 207 -1.25 22.96 14.18
CA MET A 207 -0.77 22.82 12.80
C MET A 207 -1.67 21.90 11.97
N GLU A 208 -2.96 21.82 12.30
CA GLU A 208 -3.92 20.92 11.67
C GLU A 208 -4.10 21.17 10.16
N ASP A 209 -3.84 22.39 9.71
CA ASP A 209 -4.01 22.81 8.32
C ASP A 209 -3.16 22.02 7.34
N VAL A 210 -1.98 21.50 7.74
CA VAL A 210 -1.11 20.70 6.84
C VAL A 210 -1.65 19.29 6.56
N GLY A 211 -2.63 18.82 7.35
CA GLY A 211 -3.19 17.48 7.24
C GLY A 211 -2.27 16.37 7.76
N PHE A 212 -2.53 15.12 7.36
CA PHE A 212 -1.75 13.96 7.79
C PHE A 212 -0.35 13.92 7.17
N CYS A 213 0.62 13.34 7.89
CA CYS A 213 1.98 13.14 7.39
C CYS A 213 2.05 12.14 6.23
N THR A 214 1.30 11.04 6.31
CA THR A 214 1.02 10.13 5.20
C THR A 214 -0.44 10.32 4.80
N GLN A 215 -0.70 10.57 3.53
CA GLN A 215 -2.04 10.59 2.95
C GLN A 215 -2.38 9.21 2.37
N ILE A 216 -3.65 8.82 2.49
CA ILE A 216 -4.15 7.49 2.11
C ILE A 216 -5.43 7.64 1.29
N GLY A 217 -5.49 6.93 0.17
CA GLY A 217 -6.70 6.72 -0.62
C GLY A 217 -7.18 5.28 -0.47
N VAL A 218 -8.40 5.11 0.02
CA VAL A 218 -9.07 3.80 0.09
C VAL A 218 -10.08 3.71 -1.04
N PHE A 219 -9.80 2.86 -2.01
CA PHE A 219 -10.64 2.66 -3.18
C PHE A 219 -11.49 1.41 -3.00
N VAL A 220 -12.79 1.53 -3.28
CA VAL A 220 -13.74 0.42 -3.22
C VAL A 220 -14.47 0.32 -4.55
N LYS A 221 -14.51 -0.88 -5.12
CA LYS A 221 -15.17 -1.11 -6.41
C LYS A 221 -16.68 -0.88 -6.27
N LYS A 222 -17.27 -0.01 -7.10
CA LYS A 222 -18.68 0.42 -6.95
C LYS A 222 -19.68 -0.70 -7.21
N TYR A 223 -19.35 -1.61 -8.12
CA TYR A 223 -20.21 -2.74 -8.47
C TYR A 223 -19.35 -4.01 -8.52
N PRO A 224 -19.71 -5.08 -7.80
CA PRO A 224 -19.13 -6.39 -8.07
C PRO A 224 -19.49 -6.73 -9.52
N GLN A 225 -18.49 -6.88 -10.40
CA GLN A 225 -18.77 -7.20 -11.79
C GLN A 225 -19.49 -8.55 -11.86
N THR A 226 -20.78 -8.52 -12.20
CA THR A 226 -21.51 -9.62 -12.84
C THR A 226 -21.24 -9.67 -14.34
N ARG A 227 -20.39 -8.77 -14.86
CA ARG A 227 -19.94 -8.81 -16.24
C ARG A 227 -19.01 -10.01 -16.39
N GLU A 228 -19.23 -10.80 -17.44
CA GLU A 228 -18.24 -11.79 -17.89
C GLU A 228 -16.86 -11.13 -17.86
N PRO A 229 -15.81 -11.83 -17.37
CA PRO A 229 -14.49 -11.25 -17.30
C PRO A 229 -14.21 -10.62 -18.65
N VAL A 230 -14.00 -9.29 -18.66
CA VAL A 230 -13.39 -8.62 -19.80
C VAL A 230 -12.25 -9.54 -20.17
N LYS A 231 -12.19 -9.99 -21.42
CA LYS A 231 -11.05 -10.75 -21.93
C LYS A 231 -9.83 -9.83 -21.81
N CYS A 232 -9.28 -9.73 -20.61
CA CYS A 232 -7.92 -9.31 -20.38
C CYS A 232 -7.15 -10.38 -21.11
N GLU A 233 -6.59 -10.01 -22.25
CA GLU A 233 -5.58 -10.81 -22.92
C GLU A 233 -4.57 -11.18 -21.84
N LYS A 234 -4.61 -12.44 -21.43
CA LYS A 234 -3.65 -12.95 -20.46
C LYS A 234 -2.30 -12.79 -21.15
N PRO A 235 -1.34 -12.07 -20.55
CA PRO A 235 -0.01 -12.02 -21.11
C PRO A 235 0.48 -13.45 -21.38
N ASN A 236 0.98 -13.70 -22.59
CA ASN A 236 1.44 -15.05 -22.99
C ASN A 236 2.68 -15.51 -22.22
N GLU A 237 3.38 -14.58 -21.55
CA GLU A 237 4.59 -14.83 -20.79
C GLU A 237 4.47 -14.22 -19.38
N ALA A 238 4.98 -14.95 -18.38
CA ALA A 238 4.98 -14.50 -16.99
C ALA A 238 5.92 -13.30 -16.84
N ALA A 239 5.38 -12.14 -16.49
CA ALA A 239 6.15 -10.93 -16.24
C ALA A 239 6.87 -10.98 -14.88
N TYR A 240 6.35 -11.78 -13.94
CA TYR A 240 6.89 -11.90 -12.61
C TYR A 240 7.62 -13.22 -12.39
N LYS A 241 8.73 -13.15 -11.66
CA LYS A 241 9.48 -14.32 -11.22
C LYS A 241 9.11 -14.68 -9.78
N THR A 242 8.57 -15.87 -9.56
CA THR A 242 8.34 -16.36 -8.19
C THR A 242 9.66 -16.53 -7.46
N VAL A 243 9.79 -15.87 -6.31
CA VAL A 243 10.95 -15.92 -5.42
C VAL A 243 10.78 -17.02 -4.37
N SER A 244 9.58 -17.14 -3.80
CA SER A 244 9.25 -18.15 -2.79
C SER A 244 7.74 -18.38 -2.74
N THR A 245 7.34 -19.60 -2.40
CA THR A 245 5.95 -19.97 -2.07
C THR A 245 5.98 -20.80 -0.79
N LEU A 246 5.22 -20.37 0.20
CA LEU A 246 5.08 -21.01 1.50
C LEU A 246 3.62 -21.42 1.68
N SER A 247 3.40 -22.66 2.13
CA SER A 247 2.07 -23.17 2.44
C SER A 247 2.00 -23.58 3.90
N PHE A 248 0.91 -23.21 4.55
CA PHE A 248 0.57 -23.55 5.92
C PHE A 248 -0.64 -24.48 5.81
N ILE A 249 -0.45 -25.71 6.29
CA ILE A 249 -1.41 -26.83 6.22
C ILE A 249 -1.74 -27.20 7.66
#